data_AF-A0A1L9VIE5-F1
#
_entry.id   AF-A0A1L9VIE5-F1
#
_cell.length_a   1.000
_cell.length_b   1.000
_cell.length_c   1.000
_cell.angle_alpha   90.00
_cell.angle_beta   90.00
_cell.angle_gamma   90.00
#
_symmetry.space_group_name_H-M   'P 1'
#
loop_
_entity.id
_entity.type
_entity.pdbx_description
1 polymer ?
#
loop_
_entity_poly.entity_id
_entity_poly.type
_entity_poly.pdbx_seq_one_letter_code
_entity_poly.pdbx_strand_id
1 'polypeptide(L)'
;MYPILSGVNAWNVSNLPDPTKRAIGIGYLICMGNAGGLIGSFIYKEKEAPRYVTGYGSSIAFASAGVIACLVLEFSLFRLNQKKARMTEVQVHEMYSEEELREMGEKSPLFKYNL
;
A
#
# COMPACT_ATOMS: atom_id res chain seq x y z
N MET A 1 0.67 8.48 20.50
CA MET A 1 0.95 8.64 19.07
C MET A 1 0.67 7.29 18.41
N TYR A 2 -0.41 7.16 17.62
CA TYR A 2 -0.72 5.90 16.96
C TYR A 2 0.35 5.60 15.89
N PRO A 3 1.02 4.43 15.90
CA PRO A 3 2.15 4.14 15.01
C PRO A 3 1.69 3.73 13.60
N ILE A 4 0.69 4.40 13.05
CA ILE A 4 0.09 4.06 11.74
C ILE A 4 1.16 4.18 10.65
N LEU A 5 1.91 5.29 10.63
CA LEU A 5 2.95 5.51 9.64
C LEU A 5 4.10 4.50 9.76
N SER A 6 4.51 4.17 10.99
CA SER A 6 5.58 3.20 11.23
C SER A 6 5.16 1.78 10.80
N GLY A 7 3.91 1.39 11.06
CA GLY A 7 3.36 0.10 10.63
C GLY A 7 3.25 0.00 9.10
N VAL A 8 2.70 1.03 8.45
CA VAL A 8 2.61 1.09 6.97
C VAL A 8 4.00 1.06 6.33
N ASN A 9 4.99 1.71 6.94
CA ASN A 9 6.36 1.68 6.45
C ASN A 9 6.99 0.28 6.57
N ALA A 10 6.83 -0.38 7.72
CA ALA A 10 7.32 -1.75 7.92
C ALA A 10 6.71 -2.74 6.91
N TRP A 11 5.41 -2.58 6.61
CA TRP A 11 4.73 -3.39 5.60
C TRP A 11 5.25 -3.11 4.18
N ASN A 12 5.47 -1.84 3.83
CA ASN A 12 6.06 -1.47 2.54
C ASN A 12 7.47 -2.05 2.37
N VAL A 13 8.32 -1.97 3.40
CA VAL A 13 9.67 -2.53 3.39
C VAL A 13 9.64 -4.05 3.14
N SER A 14 8.63 -4.75 3.67
CA SER A 14 8.50 -6.20 3.56
C SER A 14 7.91 -6.66 2.22
N ASN A 15 7.18 -5.79 1.51
CA ASN A 15 6.53 -6.11 0.24
C ASN A 15 7.26 -5.56 -0.99
N LEU A 16 8.18 -4.62 -0.81
CA LEU A 16 9.01 -4.03 -1.87
C LEU A 16 10.48 -4.44 -1.69
N PRO A 17 10.91 -5.56 -2.30
CA PRO A 17 12.31 -5.99 -2.24
C PRO A 17 13.25 -5.05 -3.02
N ASP A 18 12.73 -4.37 -4.05
CA ASP A 18 13.51 -3.39 -4.81
C ASP A 18 13.68 -2.08 -4.01
N PRO A 19 14.93 -1.66 -3.72
CA PRO A 19 15.19 -0.50 -2.88
C PRO A 19 14.75 0.82 -3.53
N THR A 20 14.76 0.91 -4.85
CA THR A 20 14.32 2.11 -5.59
C THR A 20 12.81 2.28 -5.48
N LYS A 21 12.04 1.22 -5.73
CA LYS A 21 10.58 1.25 -5.56
C LYS A 21 10.18 1.52 -4.12
N ARG A 22 10.91 0.95 -3.16
CA ARG A 22 10.69 1.21 -1.73
C ARG A 22 10.92 2.69 -1.38
N ALA A 23 11.99 3.30 -1.88
CA ALA A 23 12.26 4.72 -1.66
C ALA A 23 11.15 5.61 -2.25
N ILE A 24 10.66 5.29 -3.45
CA ILE A 24 9.53 5.99 -4.08
C ILE A 24 8.26 5.85 -3.23
N GLY A 25 7.95 4.64 -2.74
CA GLY A 25 6.79 4.39 -1.89
C GLY A 25 6.82 5.17 -0.57
N ILE A 26 7.99 5.23 0.08
CA ILE A 26 8.19 6.03 1.30
C ILE A 26 8.03 7.52 1.01
N GLY A 27 8.63 8.01 -0.07
CA GLY A 27 8.50 9.41 -0.50
C GLY A 27 7.04 9.79 -0.75
N TYR A 28 6.30 8.94 -1.47
CA TYR A 28 4.88 9.13 -1.73
C TYR A 28 4.05 9.19 -0.44
N LEU A 29 4.30 8.28 0.52
CA LEU A 29 3.62 8.27 1.81
C LEU A 29 3.83 9.60 2.57
N ILE A 30 5.05 10.13 2.56
CA ILE A 30 5.37 11.41 3.20
C ILE A 30 4.66 12.58 2.50
N CYS A 31 4.68 12.63 1.16
CA CYS A 31 4.01 13.67 0.39
C CYS A 31 2.49 13.69 0.67
N MET A 32 1.85 12.52 0.64
CA MET A 32 0.42 12.40 0.94
C MET A 32 0.10 12.76 2.39
N GLY A 33 0.96 12.40 3.35
CA GLY A 33 0.81 12.80 4.75
C GLY A 33 0.81 14.32 4.94
N ASN A 34 1.73 15.02 4.28
CA ASN A 34 1.78 16.49 4.31
C ASN A 34 0.57 17.13 3.62
N ALA A 35 0.18 16.62 2.44
CA ALA A 35 -0.99 17.12 1.72
C ALA A 35 -2.28 16.94 2.54
N GLY A 36 -2.45 15.78 3.18
CA GLY A 36 -3.59 15.50 4.07
C GLY A 36 -3.64 16.45 5.27
N GLY A 37 -2.49 16.75 5.88
CA GLY A 37 -2.39 17.74 6.97
C GLY A 37 -2.77 19.16 6.54
N LEU A 38 -2.33 19.58 5.35
CA LEU A 38 -2.71 20.86 4.77
C LEU A 38 -4.22 20.93 4.53
N ILE A 39 -4.79 19.93 3.85
CA ILE A 39 -6.24 19.88 3.57
C ILE A 39 -7.01 19.91 4.88
N GLY A 40 -6.65 19.05 5.85
CA GLY A 40 -7.27 18.96 7.18
C GLY A 40 -7.32 20.29 7.93
N SER A 41 -6.31 21.15 7.74
CA SER A 41 -6.24 22.47 8.36
C SER A 41 -7.27 23.46 7.79
N PHE A 42 -7.75 23.26 6.56
CA PHE A 42 -8.68 24.16 5.87
C PHE A 42 -10.10 23.60 5.68
N ILE A 43 -10.37 22.35 6.09
CA ILE A 43 -11.71 21.75 5.88
C ILE A 43 -12.79 22.34 6.79
N TYR A 44 -12.41 22.87 7.97
CA TYR A 44 -13.32 23.42 8.96
C TYR A 44 -13.58 24.90 8.68
N LYS A 45 -14.71 25.21 8.05
CA LYS A 45 -15.09 26.58 7.72
C LYS A 45 -15.86 27.22 8.87
N GLU A 46 -15.44 28.40 9.32
CA GLU A 46 -16.11 29.14 10.41
C GLU A 46 -17.59 29.44 10.10
N LYS A 47 -17.91 29.68 8.82
CA LYS A 47 -19.28 29.91 8.34
C LYS A 47 -20.26 28.73 8.53
N GLU A 48 -19.76 27.54 8.86
CA GLU A 48 -20.56 26.34 9.09
C GLU A 48 -20.61 25.94 10.57
N ALA A 49 -20.09 26.79 11.46
CA ALA A 49 -20.22 26.61 12.90
C ALA A 49 -21.71 26.59 13.32
N PRO A 50 -22.10 25.76 14.31
CA PRO A 50 -21.27 24.86 15.12
C PRO A 50 -21.19 23.41 14.58
N ARG A 51 -21.90 23.08 13.48
CA ARG A 51 -22.04 21.70 13.00
C ARG A 51 -20.94 21.24 12.05
N TYR A 52 -20.25 22.16 11.35
CA TYR A 52 -19.11 21.89 10.45
C TYR A 52 -19.34 20.69 9.50
N VAL A 53 -20.51 20.64 8.86
CA VAL A 53 -20.96 19.48 8.08
C VAL A 53 -19.97 19.12 6.96
N THR A 54 -19.37 20.11 6.30
CA THR A 54 -18.36 19.87 5.26
C THR A 54 -17.09 19.24 5.83
N GLY A 55 -16.62 19.69 7.00
CA GLY A 55 -15.40 19.18 7.62
C GLY A 55 -15.53 17.72 8.05
N TYR A 56 -16.63 17.37 8.71
CA TYR A 56 -16.90 15.97 9.07
C TYR A 56 -17.18 15.10 7.83
N GLY A 57 -17.93 15.61 6.86
CA GLY A 57 -18.21 14.91 5.60
C GLY A 57 -16.95 14.58 4.81
N SER A 58 -16.06 15.56 4.62
CA SER A 58 -14.77 15.34 3.94
C SER A 58 -13.88 14.38 4.71
N SER A 59 -13.84 14.47 6.05
CA SER A 59 -13.06 13.55 6.88
C SER A 59 -13.51 12.09 6.72
N ILE A 60 -14.83 11.85 6.75
CA ILE A 60 -15.40 10.51 6.53
C ILE A 60 -15.14 10.04 5.10
N ALA A 61 -15.25 10.93 4.10
CA ALA A 61 -14.96 10.60 2.71
C ALA A 61 -13.50 10.13 2.55
N PHE A 62 -12.52 10.89 3.07
CA PHE A 62 -11.11 10.49 3.01
C PHE A 62 -10.82 9.21 3.79
N ALA A 63 -11.42 9.02 4.97
CA ALA A 63 -11.27 7.79 5.75
C ALA A 63 -11.83 6.58 4.97
N SER A 64 -13.03 6.70 4.40
CA SER A 64 -13.66 5.63 3.62
C SER A 64 -12.88 5.31 2.35
N ALA A 65 -12.34 6.32 1.66
CA ALA A 65 -11.47 6.12 0.50
C ALA A 65 -10.19 5.37 0.89
N GLY A 66 -9.61 5.68 2.06
CA GLY A 66 -8.47 4.94 2.60
C GLY A 66 -8.78 3.48 2.87
N VAL A 67 -9.93 3.18 3.50
CA VAL A 67 -10.38 1.80 3.74
C VAL A 67 -10.57 1.04 2.42
N ILE A 68 -11.23 1.66 1.43
CA ILE A 68 -11.43 1.06 0.11
C ILE A 68 -10.09 0.77 -0.56
N ALA A 69 -9.14 1.72 -0.52
CA ALA A 69 -7.82 1.53 -1.09
C ALA A 69 -7.07 0.36 -0.43
N CYS A 70 -7.15 0.22 0.90
CA CYS A 70 -6.58 -0.93 1.61
C CYS A 70 -7.20 -2.26 1.15
N LEU A 71 -8.53 -2.34 1.07
CA LEU A 71 -9.22 -3.55 0.63
C LEU A 71 -8.88 -3.94 -0.82
N VAL A 72 -8.78 -2.94 -1.71
CA VAL A 72 -8.39 -3.16 -3.11
C VAL A 72 -6.96 -3.67 -3.18
N LEU A 73 -6.05 -3.10 -2.40
CA LEU A 73 -4.65 -3.53 -2.34
C LEU A 73 -4.54 -4.96 -1.81
N GLU A 74 -5.20 -5.26 -0.69
CA GLU A 74 -5.23 -6.59 -0.08
C GLU A 74 -5.78 -7.64 -1.05
N PHE A 75 -6.92 -7.36 -1.70
CA PHE A 75 -7.50 -8.26 -2.70
C PHE A 75 -6.58 -8.45 -3.92
N SER A 76 -5.92 -7.40 -4.37
CA SER A 76 -4.99 -7.47 -5.51
C SER A 76 -3.78 -8.35 -5.18
N LEU A 77 -3.20 -8.19 -4.00
CA LEU A 77 -2.07 -8.99 -3.52
C LEU A 77 -2.50 -10.44 -3.25
N PHE A 78 -3.69 -10.66 -2.68
CA PHE A 78 -4.26 -11.99 -2.51
C PHE A 78 -4.43 -12.70 -3.85
N ARG A 79 -5.00 -12.02 -4.86
CA ARG A 79 -5.17 -12.60 -6.20
C ARG A 79 -3.84 -12.91 -6.87
N LEU A 80 -2.84 -12.05 -6.68
CA LEU A 80 -1.49 -12.27 -7.22
C LEU A 80 -0.81 -13.46 -6.55
N ASN A 81 -0.90 -13.57 -5.22
CA ASN A 81 -0.43 -14.74 -4.47
C ASN A 81 -1.16 -16.02 -4.92
N GLN A 82 -2.48 -15.97 -5.12
CA GLN A 82 -3.25 -17.13 -5.61
C GLN A 82 -2.85 -17.54 -7.04
N LYS A 83 -2.56 -16.57 -7.92
CA LYS A 83 -2.06 -16.85 -9.28
C LYS A 83 -0.70 -17.55 -9.23
N LYS A 84 0.20 -17.08 -8.38
CA LYS A 84 1.54 -17.68 -8.18
C LYS A 84 1.45 -19.07 -7.54
N ALA A 85 0.52 -19.27 -6.60
CA ALA A 85 0.29 -20.56 -5.94
C ALA A 85 -0.22 -21.68 -6.87
N ARG A 86 -0.63 -21.36 -8.11
CA ARG A 86 -1.03 -22.37 -9.11
C ARG A 86 0.17 -23.04 -9.80
N MET A 87 1.38 -22.48 -9.66
CA MET A 87 2.61 -23.08 -10.19
C MET A 87 3.29 -23.85 -9.05
N THR A 88 3.57 -25.13 -9.26
CA THR A 88 4.29 -25.95 -8.27
C THR A 88 5.79 -25.60 -8.32
N GLU A 89 6.49 -25.61 -7.18
CA GLU A 89 7.94 -25.35 -7.11
C GLU A 89 8.75 -26.15 -8.14
N VAL A 90 8.35 -27.40 -8.38
CA VAL A 90 8.94 -28.30 -9.39
C VAL A 90 8.84 -27.71 -10.80
N GLN A 91 7.67 -27.19 -11.19
CA GLN A 91 7.49 -26.56 -12.51
C GLN A 91 8.26 -25.24 -12.64
N VAL A 92 8.47 -24.52 -11.54
CA VAL A 92 9.20 -23.25 -11.54
C VAL A 92 10.70 -23.48 -11.70
N HIS A 93 11.26 -24.49 -11.03
CA HIS A 93 12.66 -24.91 -11.20
C HIS A 93 12.94 -25.57 -12.56
N GLU A 94 11.95 -26.22 -13.18
CA GLU A 94 12.09 -26.77 -14.54
C GLU A 94 12.08 -25.69 -15.62
N MET A 95 11.35 -24.59 -15.43
CA MET A 95 11.22 -23.53 -16.43
C MET A 95 12.21 -22.37 -16.28
N TYR A 96 12.77 -22.16 -15.09
CA TYR A 96 13.67 -21.04 -14.81
C TYR A 96 14.88 -21.51 -14.02
N SER A 97 16.06 -21.04 -14.41
CA SER A 97 17.27 -21.22 -13.62
C SER A 97 17.21 -20.38 -12.33
N GLU A 98 17.98 -20.78 -11.31
CA GLU A 98 18.14 -20.04 -10.05
C GLU A 98 18.59 -18.57 -10.28
N GLU A 99 19.41 -18.33 -11.30
CA GLU A 99 19.91 -17.00 -11.65
C GLU A 99 18.79 -16.13 -12.25
N GLU A 100 17.97 -16.67 -13.16
CA GLU A 100 16.80 -16.00 -13.73
C GLU A 100 15.71 -15.72 -12.68
N LEU A 101 15.51 -16.64 -11.73
CA LEU A 101 14.61 -16.44 -10.59
C LEU A 101 15.08 -15.29 -9.69
N ARG A 102 16.40 -15.14 -9.52
CA ARG A 102 17.01 -14.01 -8.78
C ARG A 102 16.84 -12.70 -9.52
N GLU A 103 17.06 -12.67 -10.84
CA GLU A 103 16.86 -11.47 -11.66
C GLU A 103 15.40 -11.01 -11.71
N MET A 104 14.45 -11.95 -11.72
CA MET A 104 13.02 -11.62 -11.72
C MET A 104 12.53 -10.93 -10.43
N GLY A 105 13.22 -11.10 -9.30
CA GLY A 105 12.90 -10.45 -8.02
C GLY A 105 11.43 -10.63 -7.60
N GLU A 106 10.68 -9.53 -7.47
CA GLU A 106 9.25 -9.53 -7.08
C GLU A 106 8.33 -10.28 -8.07
N LYS A 107 8.74 -10.39 -9.34
CA LYS A 107 7.99 -11.08 -10.38
C LYS A 107 8.18 -12.59 -10.33
N SER A 108 9.16 -13.07 -9.57
CA SER A 108 9.41 -14.49 -9.39
C SER A 108 8.12 -15.20 -8.93
N PRO A 109 7.77 -16.36 -9.52
CA PRO A 109 6.66 -17.19 -9.06
C PRO A 109 6.80 -17.63 -7.60
N LEU A 110 8.04 -17.69 -7.08
CA LEU A 110 8.35 -18.05 -5.70
C LEU A 110 8.13 -16.90 -4.70
N PHE A 111 8.11 -15.65 -5.17
CA PHE A 111 7.92 -14.49 -4.29
C PHE A 111 6.46 -14.36 -3.85
N LYS A 112 6.22 -14.46 -2.54
CA LYS A 112 4.91 -14.25 -1.90
C LYS A 112 4.86 -12.90 -1.22
N TYR A 113 3.80 -12.15 -1.50
CA TYR A 113 3.52 -10.89 -0.82
C TYR A 113 3.02 -11.18 0.60
N ASN A 114 3.51 -10.40 1.57
CA ASN A 114 3.08 -10.46 2.96
C ASN A 114 1.79 -9.65 3.10
N LEU A 115 0.68 -10.36 3.32
CA LEU A 115 -0.65 -9.80 3.58
C LEU A 115 -0.80 -9.52 5.08
#